data_AF-A0A8S3R0A1-F1
#
_entry.id   AF-A0A8S3R0A1-F1
#
_cell.length_a   1.000
_cell.length_b   1.000
_cell.length_c   1.000
_cell.angle_alpha   90.00
_cell.angle_beta   90.00
_cell.angle_gamma   90.00
#
_symmetry.space_group_name_H-M   'P 1'
#
loop_
_entity.id
_entity.type
_entity.pdbx_description
1 polymer ?
#
loop_
_entity_poly.entity_id
_entity_poly.type
_entity_poly.pdbx_seq_one_letter_code
_entity_poly.pdbx_strand_id
1 'polypeptide(L)'
;MVEYPIDECELMDLAIIENISFMKKINGDYINCTQQDRDLMLEVSPFKISNLPVVTVPINIFIDDTSANKSRRWDALHCIQTQLAGIPLKDKQRNRNVMVLGTSDKVAILDIAKPICDDILSLKSSGIRGFDAMTKENIMITSDVNCIIADYNCVSLVCNHLGPSANKFCPKCMADSSDPLSFEWEKRTPNKTQRTIEHIKIARNKVEIRKENGVKEHTNCFWEIINCHKDTPTGLLHFMYLGLVKHLVQLCLTKLSEQQKEKLELHLNSLNLTSFPYPVNGKFIKYVDSRQGKDFKTYVQVAFFNMEYVRLPMKYLQAISALAMMSKHIHTTEGTETVDKDIKNYIAIIKEKIPELSSKKKTHLCMHLIDDIKEHGCLLEYSEDAFEKNHGLIRSEIFIQNQLAKSRDTAAQFSRNAILEHIISGGYFLDNNNWIQASQQVQSFGRVNIVEKFMGKGNETKGKFTLSKLEKKDNLQDDHVLNYSEIVFSPSESPRFVIHGSNNKTEYADVDLSLKAVALPYTDDESSDDNTSDFDDVASWVKPKVEIE
;
A
#
# COMPACT_ATOMS: atom_id res chain seq x y z
N MET A 1 -35.82 -4.08 10.69
CA MET A 1 -34.96 -4.55 11.78
C MET A 1 -35.43 -5.94 12.14
N VAL A 2 -34.68 -6.96 11.72
CA VAL A 2 -34.84 -8.33 12.18
C VAL A 2 -33.54 -8.63 12.93
N GLU A 3 -33.61 -8.69 14.25
CA GLU A 3 -32.50 -9.10 15.11
C GLU A 3 -32.39 -10.62 15.03
N TYR A 4 -31.20 -11.12 14.67
CA TYR A 4 -30.86 -12.53 14.80
C TYR A 4 -30.08 -12.73 16.12
N PRO A 5 -30.41 -13.74 16.92
CA PRO A 5 -29.68 -14.06 18.14
C PRO A 5 -28.34 -14.71 17.76
N ILE A 6 -27.25 -14.12 18.24
CA ILE A 6 -25.90 -14.70 18.21
C ILE A 6 -25.79 -15.57 19.46
N ASP A 7 -26.17 -16.84 19.36
CA ASP A 7 -25.83 -17.83 20.38
C ASP A 7 -24.55 -18.57 19.95
N GLU A 8 -23.51 -18.36 20.74
CA GLU A 8 -22.34 -19.21 20.98
C GLU A 8 -21.80 -20.05 19.79
N CYS A 9 -21.23 -19.38 18.78
CA CYS A 9 -20.12 -19.98 18.02
C CYS A 9 -18.81 -19.48 18.61
N GLU A 10 -17.94 -20.39 19.06
CA GLU A 10 -16.55 -20.08 19.41
C GLU A 10 -15.90 -19.35 18.22
N LEU A 11 -15.64 -18.06 18.38
CA LEU A 11 -15.01 -17.21 17.37
C LEU A 11 -13.57 -17.69 17.16
N MET A 12 -13.35 -18.49 16.11
CA MET A 12 -12.02 -18.79 15.60
C MET A 12 -11.57 -17.66 14.67
N ASP A 13 -10.56 -16.90 15.11
CA ASP A 13 -9.89 -15.92 14.26
C ASP A 13 -9.15 -16.64 13.12
N LEU A 14 -9.54 -16.33 11.87
CA LEU A 14 -9.01 -16.94 10.66
C LEU A 14 -8.34 -15.87 9.78
N ALA A 15 -7.13 -16.17 9.32
CA ALA A 15 -6.32 -15.28 8.47
C ALA A 15 -5.96 -15.96 7.14
N ILE A 16 -5.79 -15.17 6.07
CA ILE A 16 -5.48 -15.67 4.73
C ILE A 16 -4.00 -15.41 4.44
N ILE A 17 -3.20 -16.45 4.26
CA ILE A 17 -1.75 -16.34 4.08
C ILE A 17 -1.30 -16.88 2.72
N GLU A 18 -0.25 -16.26 2.16
CA GLU A 18 0.23 -16.35 0.77
C GLU A 18 0.10 -17.73 0.10
N ASN A 19 -0.55 -17.73 -1.07
CA ASN A 19 -0.98 -18.87 -1.89
C ASN A 19 -2.25 -19.62 -1.40
N ILE A 20 -3.22 -18.87 -0.90
CA ILE A 20 -4.59 -19.31 -0.56
C ILE A 20 -4.60 -20.45 0.48
N SER A 21 -3.98 -20.21 1.63
CA SER A 21 -4.20 -21.04 2.82
C SER A 21 -4.90 -20.27 3.93
N PHE A 22 -6.09 -20.75 4.34
CA PHE A 22 -6.75 -20.37 5.58
C PHE A 22 -5.89 -20.83 6.76
N MET A 23 -5.69 -19.94 7.72
CA MET A 23 -4.89 -20.18 8.92
C MET A 23 -5.74 -19.89 10.15
N LYS A 24 -5.81 -20.83 11.08
CA LYS A 24 -6.48 -20.70 12.38
C LYS A 24 -5.49 -20.19 13.42
N LYS A 25 -5.88 -19.24 14.24
CA LYS A 25 -5.10 -18.83 15.40
C LYS A 25 -5.33 -19.78 16.59
N ILE A 26 -4.29 -20.44 17.06
CA ILE A 26 -4.30 -21.29 18.27
C ILE A 26 -3.21 -20.77 19.20
N ASN A 27 -3.57 -20.37 20.43
CA ASN A 27 -2.63 -19.88 21.44
C ASN A 27 -1.72 -18.73 20.98
N GLY A 28 -2.22 -17.88 20.08
CA GLY A 28 -1.46 -16.75 19.53
C GLY A 28 -0.67 -17.08 18.26
N ASP A 29 -0.50 -18.36 17.93
CA ASP A 29 0.18 -18.81 16.72
C ASP A 29 -0.82 -19.11 15.59
N TYR A 30 -0.48 -18.67 14.38
CA TYR A 30 -1.26 -19.01 13.19
C TYR A 30 -0.80 -20.36 12.65
N ILE A 31 -1.73 -21.31 12.55
CA ILE A 31 -1.51 -22.67 12.04
C ILE A 31 -2.36 -22.86 10.78
N ASN A 32 -1.85 -23.57 9.77
CA ASN A 32 -2.64 -23.90 8.58
C ASN A 32 -3.90 -24.65 9.01
N CYS A 33 -5.06 -24.17 8.56
CA CYS A 33 -6.30 -24.94 8.65
C CYS A 33 -6.08 -26.29 7.95
N THR A 34 -6.42 -27.36 8.65
CA THR A 34 -6.44 -28.71 8.07
C THR A 34 -7.47 -28.76 6.93
N GLN A 35 -7.39 -29.78 6.06
CA GLN A 35 -8.43 -30.00 5.06
C GLN A 35 -9.82 -30.08 5.73
N GLN A 36 -9.89 -30.72 6.90
CA GLN A 36 -11.10 -30.87 7.69
C GLN A 36 -11.64 -29.54 8.26
N ASP A 37 -10.76 -28.64 8.72
CA ASP A 37 -11.17 -27.29 9.17
C ASP A 37 -11.74 -26.44 8.02
N ARG A 38 -11.24 -26.66 6.79
CA ARG A 38 -11.67 -25.91 5.59
C ARG A 38 -12.93 -26.47 4.97
N ASP A 39 -13.04 -27.79 4.90
CA ASP A 39 -14.26 -28.48 4.52
C ASP A 39 -15.37 -28.05 5.47
N LEU A 40 -15.09 -27.97 6.78
CA LEU A 40 -16.01 -27.39 7.75
C LEU A 40 -16.28 -25.90 7.46
N MET A 41 -15.30 -25.05 7.15
CA MET A 41 -15.59 -23.65 6.77
C MET A 41 -16.44 -23.50 5.49
N LEU A 42 -16.28 -24.37 4.50
CA LEU A 42 -17.02 -24.31 3.22
C LEU A 42 -18.39 -24.97 3.33
N GLU A 43 -18.52 -26.07 4.08
CA GLU A 43 -19.80 -26.68 4.45
C GLU A 43 -20.62 -25.76 5.37
N VAL A 44 -19.94 -25.07 6.30
CA VAL A 44 -20.53 -24.23 7.35
C VAL A 44 -20.46 -22.74 7.01
N SER A 45 -19.98 -22.33 5.82
CA SER A 45 -20.05 -20.92 5.39
C SER A 45 -21.53 -20.54 5.41
N PRO A 46 -21.97 -19.68 6.34
CA PRO A 46 -23.40 -19.44 6.57
C PRO A 46 -24.04 -18.70 5.39
N PHE A 47 -23.22 -18.25 4.42
CA PHE A 47 -23.63 -17.49 3.26
C PHE A 47 -23.26 -18.25 1.99
N LYS A 48 -24.30 -18.59 1.22
CA LYS A 48 -24.17 -19.12 -0.15
C LYS A 48 -24.85 -18.15 -1.10
N ILE A 49 -24.15 -17.79 -2.18
CA ILE A 49 -24.74 -17.03 -3.29
C ILE A 49 -24.80 -17.98 -4.47
N SER A 50 -26.00 -18.21 -5.00
CA SER A 50 -26.22 -19.17 -6.10
C SER A 50 -25.64 -20.57 -5.81
N ASN A 51 -25.80 -21.05 -4.56
CA ASN A 51 -25.25 -22.32 -4.03
C ASN A 51 -23.71 -22.43 -3.97
N LEU A 52 -22.96 -21.36 -4.26
CA LEU A 52 -21.52 -21.32 -4.09
C LEU A 52 -21.16 -20.82 -2.68
N PRO A 53 -20.20 -21.45 -1.97
CA PRO A 53 -19.66 -20.91 -0.72
C PRO A 53 -19.12 -19.50 -0.93
N VAL A 54 -19.49 -18.57 -0.05
CA VAL A 54 -18.97 -17.21 -0.09
C VAL A 54 -17.69 -17.11 0.72
N VAL A 55 -16.65 -16.52 0.10
CA VAL A 55 -15.38 -16.17 0.72
C VAL A 55 -15.23 -14.65 0.65
N THR A 56 -15.15 -14.00 1.82
CA THR A 56 -14.92 -12.56 1.90
C THR A 56 -13.44 -12.29 2.14
N VAL A 57 -12.84 -11.43 1.31
CA VAL A 57 -11.42 -11.07 1.39
C VAL A 57 -11.29 -9.56 1.55
N PRO A 58 -11.25 -9.03 2.78
CA PRO A 58 -11.14 -7.59 3.00
C PRO A 58 -9.84 -7.00 2.47
N ILE A 59 -9.88 -5.74 2.04
CA ILE A 59 -8.74 -5.02 1.47
C ILE A 59 -8.41 -3.75 2.25
N ASN A 60 -7.12 -3.42 2.31
CA ASN A 60 -6.62 -2.12 2.73
C ASN A 60 -6.32 -1.31 1.47
N ILE A 61 -6.83 -0.08 1.40
CA ILE A 61 -6.54 0.85 0.29
C ILE A 61 -5.46 1.82 0.75
N PHE A 62 -4.47 2.06 -0.10
CA PHE A 62 -3.44 3.07 0.11
C PHE A 62 -3.60 4.18 -0.91
N ILE A 63 -3.61 5.42 -0.44
CA ILE A 63 -3.77 6.61 -1.29
C ILE A 63 -2.59 7.54 -1.02
N ASP A 64 -1.83 7.84 -2.06
CA ASP A 64 -0.76 8.82 -1.96
C ASP A 64 -0.43 9.45 -3.32
N ASP A 65 0.32 10.54 -3.25
CA ASP A 65 0.97 11.17 -4.38
C ASP A 65 2.41 10.64 -4.41
N THR A 66 2.90 10.16 -5.55
CA THR A 66 4.31 9.75 -5.69
C THR A 66 5.18 11.01 -5.68
N SER A 67 5.37 11.61 -4.50
CA SER A 67 6.02 12.91 -4.36
C SER A 67 7.40 12.87 -4.99
N ALA A 68 7.65 13.79 -5.91
CA ALA A 68 8.97 13.98 -6.47
C ALA A 68 9.80 14.69 -5.40
N ASN A 69 10.86 14.04 -4.91
CA ASN A 69 11.95 14.77 -4.26
C ASN A 69 12.36 15.96 -5.15
N LYS A 70 12.85 17.05 -4.56
CA LYS A 70 13.28 18.36 -5.15
C LYS A 70 13.75 18.40 -6.63
N SER A 71 14.16 17.29 -7.24
CA SER A 71 14.23 17.14 -8.69
C SER A 71 12.83 17.07 -9.33
N ARG A 72 12.48 18.05 -10.17
CA ARG A 72 11.36 18.00 -11.14
C ARG A 72 11.53 16.94 -12.24
N ARG A 73 12.34 15.91 -11.99
CA ARG A 73 12.63 14.82 -12.93
C ARG A 73 11.49 13.81 -12.99
N TRP A 74 10.55 13.90 -12.05
CA TRP A 74 9.38 13.05 -11.90
C TRP A 74 8.18 13.98 -11.79
N ASP A 75 7.21 13.89 -12.70
CA ASP A 75 5.89 14.44 -12.43
C ASP A 75 5.23 13.54 -11.39
N ALA A 76 4.63 14.12 -10.36
CA ALA A 76 3.95 13.34 -9.33
C ALA A 76 2.74 12.63 -9.97
N LEU A 77 2.63 11.32 -9.75
CA LEU A 77 1.41 10.58 -10.03
C LEU A 77 0.60 10.48 -8.75
N HIS A 78 -0.69 10.77 -8.82
CA HIS A 78 -1.64 10.23 -7.86
C HIS A 78 -1.68 8.72 -8.04
N CYS A 79 -1.67 7.97 -6.94
CA CYS A 79 -1.65 6.52 -6.94
C CYS A 79 -2.61 5.97 -5.90
N ILE A 80 -3.44 5.01 -6.32
CA ILE A 80 -4.26 4.18 -5.44
C ILE A 80 -3.74 2.74 -5.55
N GLN A 81 -3.37 2.19 -4.41
CA GLN A 81 -2.87 0.82 -4.28
C GLN A 81 -3.75 0.04 -3.30
N THR A 82 -3.67 -1.28 -3.32
CA THR A 82 -4.39 -2.15 -2.41
C THR A 82 -3.52 -3.29 -1.92
N GLN A 83 -3.87 -3.82 -0.76
CA GLN A 83 -3.30 -5.03 -0.18
C GLN A 83 -4.41 -5.78 0.54
N LEU A 84 -4.42 -7.10 0.46
CA LEU A 84 -5.34 -7.92 1.25
C LEU A 84 -5.08 -7.69 2.75
N ALA A 85 -6.13 -7.40 3.52
CA ALA A 85 -5.98 -7.04 4.93
C ALA A 85 -5.44 -8.21 5.77
N GLY A 86 -5.86 -9.43 5.45
CA GLY A 86 -5.60 -10.64 6.24
C GLY A 86 -4.25 -11.36 6.00
N ILE A 87 -3.36 -10.81 5.18
CA ILE A 87 -2.03 -11.43 4.96
C ILE A 87 -1.14 -11.28 6.20
N PRO A 88 -0.24 -12.22 6.49
CA PRO A 88 0.57 -12.12 7.68
C PRO A 88 1.60 -11.02 7.55
N LEU A 89 2.00 -10.51 8.71
CA LEU A 89 2.92 -9.38 8.80
C LEU A 89 4.25 -9.59 8.05
N LYS A 90 4.80 -10.80 8.07
CA LYS A 90 6.04 -11.14 7.34
C LYS A 90 5.93 -10.95 5.83
N ASP A 91 4.71 -11.05 5.30
CA ASP A 91 4.42 -11.01 3.88
C ASP A 91 3.81 -9.66 3.46
N LYS A 92 3.21 -8.89 4.38
CA LYS A 92 2.76 -7.50 4.13
C LYS A 92 3.84 -6.62 3.53
N GLN A 93 5.11 -6.87 3.86
CA GLN A 93 6.27 -6.10 3.41
C GLN A 93 6.80 -6.50 2.02
N ARG A 94 6.24 -7.54 1.39
CA ARG A 94 6.64 -8.01 0.07
C ARG A 94 5.86 -7.24 -1.00
N ASN A 95 6.60 -6.69 -1.97
CA ASN A 95 6.01 -5.88 -3.05
C ASN A 95 4.93 -6.64 -3.84
N ARG A 96 5.05 -7.97 -3.97
CA ARG A 96 4.05 -8.82 -4.66
C ARG A 96 2.64 -8.77 -4.05
N ASN A 97 2.53 -8.41 -2.78
CA ASN A 97 1.25 -8.31 -2.07
C ASN A 97 0.68 -6.89 -2.11
N VAL A 98 1.25 -6.00 -2.91
CA VAL A 98 0.75 -4.65 -3.12
C VAL A 98 0.36 -4.53 -4.59
N MET A 99 -0.93 -4.31 -4.84
CA MET A 99 -1.47 -4.18 -6.19
C MET A 99 -1.78 -2.72 -6.48
N VAL A 100 -1.50 -2.27 -7.70
CA VAL A 100 -1.85 -0.92 -8.14
C VAL A 100 -3.26 -0.97 -8.73
N LEU A 101 -4.17 -0.14 -8.21
CA LEU A 101 -5.55 -0.04 -8.71
C LEU A 101 -5.72 1.10 -9.72
N GLY A 102 -4.98 2.19 -9.55
CA GLY A 102 -5.06 3.31 -10.49
C GLY A 102 -3.95 4.32 -10.28
N THR A 103 -3.47 4.91 -11.37
CA THR A 103 -2.47 5.98 -11.35
C THR A 103 -2.82 7.09 -12.34
N SER A 104 -2.55 8.34 -11.99
CA SER A 104 -2.69 9.46 -12.92
C SER A 104 -1.84 10.68 -12.58
N ASP A 105 -1.27 11.31 -13.60
CA ASP A 105 -0.67 12.65 -13.55
C ASP A 105 -1.69 13.79 -13.77
N LYS A 106 -2.90 13.46 -14.24
CA LYS A 106 -3.89 14.44 -14.72
C LYS A 106 -5.20 14.40 -13.98
N VAL A 107 -5.57 13.24 -13.46
CA VAL A 107 -6.87 12.99 -12.82
C VAL A 107 -6.73 13.12 -11.31
N ALA A 108 -7.69 13.77 -10.65
CA ALA A 108 -7.69 13.91 -9.21
C ALA A 108 -7.92 12.56 -8.53
N ILE A 109 -7.35 12.36 -7.33
CA ILE A 109 -7.45 11.10 -6.57
C ILE A 109 -8.90 10.58 -6.45
N LEU A 110 -9.86 11.46 -6.14
CA LEU A 110 -11.25 11.04 -5.96
C LEU A 110 -11.93 10.58 -7.26
N ASP A 111 -11.50 11.13 -8.39
CA ASP A 111 -12.00 10.71 -9.70
C ASP A 111 -11.40 9.34 -10.11
N ILE A 112 -10.16 9.04 -9.70
CA ILE A 112 -9.57 7.69 -9.81
C ILE A 112 -10.27 6.72 -8.86
N ALA A 113 -10.59 7.17 -7.64
CA ALA A 113 -11.22 6.34 -6.62
C ALA A 113 -12.67 5.97 -6.94
N LYS A 114 -13.40 6.81 -7.68
CA LYS A 114 -14.81 6.58 -8.01
C LYS A 114 -15.08 5.22 -8.67
N PRO A 115 -14.48 4.86 -9.82
CA PRO A 115 -14.71 3.55 -10.43
C PRO A 115 -14.29 2.39 -9.51
N ILE A 116 -13.24 2.57 -8.68
CA ILE A 116 -12.83 1.57 -7.69
C ILE A 116 -13.91 1.36 -6.63
N CYS A 117 -14.55 2.44 -6.15
CA CYS A 117 -15.65 2.35 -5.20
C CYS A 117 -16.87 1.66 -5.82
N ASP A 118 -17.19 1.98 -7.08
CA ASP A 118 -18.27 1.34 -7.84
C ASP A 118 -18.03 -0.17 -8.00
N ASP A 119 -16.79 -0.57 -8.32
CA ASP A 119 -16.37 -1.98 -8.40
C ASP A 119 -16.49 -2.70 -7.04
N ILE A 120 -16.10 -2.04 -5.94
CA ILE A 120 -16.22 -2.60 -4.58
C ILE A 120 -17.70 -2.78 -4.21
N LEU A 121 -18.57 -1.82 -4.51
CA LEU A 121 -20.01 -1.92 -4.27
C LEU A 121 -20.64 -3.06 -5.08
N SER A 122 -20.25 -3.18 -6.36
CA SER A 122 -20.64 -4.29 -7.21
C SER A 122 -20.19 -5.63 -6.60
N LEU A 123 -18.92 -5.73 -6.20
CA LEU A 123 -18.33 -6.89 -5.56
C LEU A 123 -19.03 -7.30 -4.25
N LYS A 124 -19.45 -6.34 -3.42
CA LYS A 124 -20.25 -6.61 -2.21
C LYS A 124 -21.64 -7.16 -2.55
N SER A 125 -22.26 -6.65 -3.60
CA SER A 125 -23.64 -6.98 -3.95
C SER A 125 -23.79 -8.31 -4.68
N SER A 126 -22.89 -8.60 -5.63
CA SER A 126 -22.99 -9.78 -6.51
C SER A 126 -21.90 -10.82 -6.29
N GLY A 127 -20.77 -10.42 -5.70
CA GLY A 127 -19.54 -11.22 -5.70
C GLY A 127 -18.96 -11.44 -7.10
N ILE A 128 -17.82 -12.12 -7.16
CA ILE A 128 -17.24 -12.66 -8.40
C ILE A 128 -17.05 -14.16 -8.25
N ARG A 129 -17.28 -14.91 -9.33
CA ARG A 129 -16.96 -16.35 -9.34
C ARG A 129 -15.45 -16.55 -9.27
N GLY A 130 -15.01 -17.26 -8.24
CA GLY A 130 -13.63 -17.68 -8.05
C GLY A 130 -13.50 -19.19 -8.02
N PHE A 131 -12.27 -19.63 -7.85
CA PHE A 131 -11.92 -21.04 -7.69
C PHE A 131 -10.96 -21.19 -6.52
N ASP A 132 -11.33 -22.02 -5.57
CA ASP A 132 -10.43 -22.40 -4.50
C ASP A 132 -9.44 -23.43 -5.05
N ALA A 133 -8.20 -22.98 -5.25
CA ALA A 133 -7.13 -23.82 -5.78
C ALA A 133 -6.79 -25.02 -4.87
N MET A 134 -7.15 -24.98 -3.58
CA MET A 134 -6.88 -26.05 -2.63
C MET A 134 -7.98 -27.10 -2.65
N THR A 135 -9.24 -26.70 -2.50
CA THR A 135 -10.38 -27.64 -2.49
C THR A 135 -10.84 -28.05 -3.89
N LYS A 136 -10.39 -27.33 -4.92
CA LYS A 136 -10.81 -27.50 -6.32
C LYS A 136 -12.30 -27.24 -6.54
N GLU A 137 -12.86 -26.31 -5.77
CA GLU A 137 -14.28 -25.96 -5.83
C GLU A 137 -14.50 -24.54 -6.35
N ASN A 138 -15.67 -24.34 -6.97
CA ASN A 138 -16.15 -23.02 -7.31
C ASN A 138 -16.59 -22.30 -6.05
N ILE A 139 -16.14 -21.06 -5.89
CA ILE A 139 -16.50 -20.19 -4.77
C ILE A 139 -17.03 -18.86 -5.28
N MET A 140 -17.73 -18.13 -4.41
CA MET A 140 -18.06 -16.73 -4.64
C MET A 140 -17.14 -15.85 -3.80
N ILE A 141 -16.31 -15.04 -4.45
CA ILE A 141 -15.43 -14.09 -3.78
C ILE A 141 -16.17 -12.76 -3.61
N THR A 142 -16.15 -12.23 -2.40
CA THR A 142 -16.63 -10.89 -2.06
C THR A 142 -15.53 -10.14 -1.34
N SER A 143 -15.64 -8.81 -1.22
CA SER A 143 -14.66 -8.00 -0.51
C SER A 143 -15.30 -6.75 0.07
N ASP A 144 -14.67 -6.21 1.10
CA ASP A 144 -14.96 -4.91 1.69
C ASP A 144 -13.64 -4.18 1.98
N VAL A 145 -13.68 -2.86 2.13
CA VAL A 145 -12.55 -2.06 2.58
C VAL A 145 -12.47 -2.13 4.10
N ASN A 146 -11.36 -2.68 4.59
CA ASN A 146 -11.04 -2.69 6.01
C ASN A 146 -10.60 -1.30 6.49
N CYS A 147 -9.72 -0.64 5.73
CA CYS A 147 -9.30 0.73 6.03
C CYS A 147 -8.67 1.43 4.82
N ILE A 148 -8.60 2.76 4.89
CA ILE A 148 -7.87 3.62 3.93
C ILE A 148 -6.65 4.24 4.63
N ILE A 149 -5.46 3.90 4.15
CA ILE A 149 -4.20 4.33 4.72
C ILE A 149 -3.60 5.40 3.83
N ALA A 150 -3.35 6.57 4.40
CA ALA A 150 -2.87 7.71 3.63
C ALA A 150 -2.16 8.74 4.52
N ASP A 151 -1.40 9.62 3.88
CA ASP A 151 -0.81 10.77 4.57
C ASP A 151 -1.89 11.76 5.07
N TYR A 152 -1.53 12.72 5.91
CA TYR A 152 -2.50 13.65 6.50
C TYR A 152 -3.28 14.48 5.45
N ASN A 153 -2.67 14.79 4.31
CA ASN A 153 -3.32 15.58 3.26
C ASN A 153 -4.36 14.72 2.54
N CYS A 154 -4.02 13.49 2.18
CA CYS A 154 -4.92 12.53 1.57
C CYS A 154 -6.03 12.09 2.54
N VAL A 155 -5.74 11.87 3.82
CA VAL A 155 -6.77 11.66 4.86
C VAL A 155 -7.72 12.86 4.92
N SER A 156 -7.21 14.09 4.81
CA SER A 156 -8.08 15.27 4.78
C SER A 156 -8.99 15.27 3.55
N LEU A 157 -8.48 14.88 2.38
CA LEU A 157 -9.27 14.76 1.16
C LEU A 157 -10.37 13.70 1.30
N VAL A 158 -10.02 12.49 1.76
CA VAL A 158 -10.93 11.35 1.98
C VAL A 158 -12.01 11.67 3.03
N CYS A 159 -11.72 12.53 4.01
CA CYS A 159 -12.66 12.90 5.07
C CYS A 159 -13.51 14.15 4.78
N ASN A 160 -13.45 14.75 3.58
CA ASN A 160 -14.04 16.08 3.33
C ASN A 160 -13.54 17.14 4.33
N HIS A 161 -12.29 17.04 4.77
CA HIS A 161 -11.70 17.93 5.75
C HIS A 161 -10.94 19.07 5.08
N LEU A 162 -11.01 20.28 5.66
CA LEU A 162 -10.39 21.50 5.10
C LEU A 162 -8.86 21.52 5.22
N GLY A 163 -8.28 20.58 5.97
CA GLY A 163 -6.83 20.40 6.09
C GLY A 163 -6.18 21.47 7.00
N PRO A 164 -5.00 22.01 6.63
CA PRO A 164 -4.27 23.00 7.43
C PRO A 164 -4.99 24.29 7.80
N SER A 165 -5.99 24.70 7.02
CA SER A 165 -6.70 25.96 7.25
C SER A 165 -7.89 25.85 8.21
N ALA A 166 -8.17 24.66 8.74
CA ALA A 166 -9.27 24.43 9.67
C ALA A 166 -8.94 24.90 11.10
N ASN A 167 -9.90 25.52 11.79
CA ASN A 167 -9.83 25.72 13.25
C ASN A 167 -9.96 24.37 13.96
N LYS A 168 -10.90 23.55 13.49
CA LYS A 168 -11.09 22.16 13.89
C LYS A 168 -10.16 21.27 13.08
N PHE A 169 -8.91 21.17 13.50
CA PHE A 169 -7.81 20.69 12.67
C PHE A 169 -7.77 19.17 12.46
N CYS A 170 -8.54 18.37 13.21
CA CYS A 170 -8.46 16.92 13.12
C CYS A 170 -9.52 16.36 12.14
N PRO A 171 -9.14 15.50 11.17
CA PRO A 171 -10.10 14.79 10.33
C PRO A 171 -10.94 13.74 11.07
N LYS A 172 -10.55 13.32 12.28
CA LYS A 172 -11.25 12.30 13.07
C LYS A 172 -12.16 12.86 14.17
N CYS A 173 -11.89 14.06 14.67
CA CYS A 173 -12.66 14.68 15.76
C CYS A 173 -12.71 16.21 15.65
N MET A 174 -13.46 16.84 16.55
CA MET A 174 -13.67 18.29 16.61
C MET A 174 -12.60 19.03 17.45
N ALA A 175 -11.37 18.50 17.48
CA ALA A 175 -10.26 19.13 18.19
C ALA A 175 -9.85 20.47 17.58
N ASP A 176 -9.59 21.45 18.44
CA ASP A 176 -9.00 22.74 18.10
C ASP A 176 -7.77 23.05 18.95
N SER A 177 -7.19 24.23 18.75
CA SER A 177 -5.95 24.65 19.40
C SER A 177 -6.08 24.97 20.90
N SER A 178 -7.28 24.99 21.48
CA SER A 178 -7.48 25.33 22.90
C SER A 178 -6.96 24.22 23.83
N ASP A 179 -7.35 22.96 23.56
CA ASP A 179 -6.81 21.76 24.21
C ASP A 179 -6.58 20.65 23.17
N PRO A 180 -5.50 20.74 22.37
CA PRO A 180 -5.27 19.82 21.27
C PRO A 180 -5.00 18.38 21.74
N LEU A 181 -4.81 18.12 23.03
CA LEU A 181 -4.50 16.78 23.55
C LEU A 181 -5.56 16.29 24.55
N SER A 182 -6.82 16.71 24.40
CA SER A 182 -7.96 16.16 25.14
C SER A 182 -8.50 14.87 24.50
N PHE A 183 -8.89 13.90 25.34
CA PHE A 183 -9.60 12.69 24.91
C PHE A 183 -11.12 12.93 24.75
N GLU A 184 -11.62 14.08 25.17
CA GLU A 184 -13.06 14.38 25.25
C GLU A 184 -13.63 14.99 23.97
N TRP A 185 -12.80 15.23 22.95
CA TRP A 185 -13.26 15.81 21.69
C TRP A 185 -14.26 14.89 20.99
N GLU A 186 -15.39 15.49 20.62
CA GLU A 186 -16.42 14.83 19.83
C GLU A 186 -15.85 14.27 18.51
N LYS A 187 -16.11 13.00 18.24
CA LYS A 187 -15.71 12.34 16.99
C LYS A 187 -16.55 12.82 15.82
N ARG A 188 -15.93 12.96 14.65
CA ARG A 188 -16.64 13.30 13.40
C ARG A 188 -17.40 12.08 12.89
N THR A 189 -18.51 12.33 12.20
CA THR A 189 -19.29 11.28 11.55
C THR A 189 -19.68 11.70 10.13
N PRO A 190 -19.82 10.75 9.20
CA PRO A 190 -20.23 11.04 7.82
C PRO A 190 -21.50 11.89 7.76
N ASN A 191 -22.52 11.53 8.54
CA ASN A 191 -23.80 12.25 8.58
C ASN A 191 -23.65 13.72 9.02
N LYS A 192 -22.81 14.02 10.02
CA LYS A 192 -22.57 15.41 10.46
C LYS A 192 -21.80 16.20 9.42
N THR A 193 -20.80 15.58 8.80
CA THR A 193 -20.02 16.18 7.72
C THR A 193 -20.91 16.49 6.51
N GLN A 194 -21.75 15.54 6.08
CA GLN A 194 -22.71 15.74 4.97
C GLN A 194 -23.72 16.86 5.27
N ARG A 195 -24.30 16.90 6.48
CA ARG A 195 -25.18 18.01 6.91
C ARG A 195 -24.45 19.37 6.86
N THR A 196 -23.19 19.40 7.28
CA THR A 196 -22.37 20.61 7.22
C THR A 196 -22.12 21.04 5.77
N ILE A 197 -21.84 20.09 4.87
CA ILE A 197 -21.68 20.35 3.43
C ILE A 197 -22.97 20.96 2.86
N GLU A 198 -24.14 20.38 3.16
CA GLU A 198 -25.43 20.94 2.71
C GLU A 198 -25.66 22.35 3.25
N HIS A 199 -25.32 22.59 4.52
CA HIS A 199 -25.39 23.93 5.09
C HIS A 199 -24.44 24.92 4.40
N ILE A 200 -23.21 24.53 4.10
CA ILE A 200 -22.23 25.37 3.37
C ILE A 200 -22.75 25.74 1.98
N LYS A 201 -23.47 24.83 1.28
CA LYS A 201 -23.99 25.11 -0.06
C LYS A 201 -24.98 26.28 -0.06
N ILE A 202 -25.85 26.38 0.96
CA ILE A 202 -26.91 27.40 1.07
C ILE A 202 -26.50 28.65 1.86
N ALA A 203 -25.49 28.56 2.72
CA ALA A 203 -25.10 29.65 3.60
C ALA A 203 -24.45 30.84 2.86
N ARG A 204 -24.62 32.05 3.41
CA ARG A 204 -23.95 33.27 2.92
C ARG A 204 -22.50 33.36 3.40
N ASN A 205 -22.20 32.91 4.62
CA ASN A 205 -20.88 32.97 5.27
C ASN A 205 -20.08 31.66 5.10
N LYS A 206 -19.96 31.15 3.87
CA LYS A 206 -19.34 29.84 3.57
C LYS A 206 -17.93 29.68 4.15
N VAL A 207 -17.10 30.72 4.10
CA VAL A 207 -15.69 30.66 4.55
C VAL A 207 -15.59 30.40 6.05
N GLU A 208 -16.45 31.03 6.84
CA GLU A 208 -16.48 30.89 8.29
C GLU A 208 -16.92 29.49 8.69
N ILE A 209 -18.04 29.01 8.14
CA ILE A 209 -18.58 27.67 8.42
C ILE A 209 -17.54 26.59 8.09
N ARG A 210 -16.84 26.71 6.95
CA ARG A 210 -15.76 25.78 6.58
C ARG A 210 -14.67 25.74 7.64
N LYS A 211 -14.20 26.89 8.11
CA LYS A 211 -13.11 26.97 9.10
C LYS A 211 -13.54 26.46 10.48
N GLU A 212 -14.72 26.87 10.92
CA GLU A 212 -15.29 26.50 12.22
C GLU A 212 -15.58 25.02 12.34
N ASN A 213 -15.98 24.37 11.24
CA ASN A 213 -16.27 22.94 11.23
C ASN A 213 -15.11 22.12 10.67
N GLY A 214 -14.12 22.74 10.04
CA GLY A 214 -13.02 22.05 9.34
C GLY A 214 -13.48 21.22 8.15
N VAL A 215 -14.57 21.61 7.47
CA VAL A 215 -15.17 20.85 6.37
C VAL A 215 -14.90 21.53 5.03
N LYS A 216 -14.64 20.73 4.00
CA LYS A 216 -14.51 21.14 2.60
C LYS A 216 -15.51 20.37 1.74
N GLU A 217 -16.30 21.11 0.99
CA GLU A 217 -17.31 20.55 0.10
C GLU A 217 -16.69 19.98 -1.18
N HIS A 218 -16.90 18.69 -1.39
CA HIS A 218 -16.65 17.97 -2.65
C HIS A 218 -17.42 16.64 -2.59
N THR A 219 -17.74 16.08 -3.75
CA THR A 219 -18.31 14.73 -3.84
C THR A 219 -17.28 13.72 -3.36
N ASN A 220 -17.71 12.76 -2.54
CA ASN A 220 -16.82 11.77 -1.95
C ASN A 220 -17.43 10.39 -2.13
N CYS A 221 -16.80 9.59 -3.00
CA CYS A 221 -17.20 8.24 -3.35
C CYS A 221 -17.03 7.23 -2.19
N PHE A 222 -16.23 7.57 -1.18
CA PHE A 222 -15.96 6.65 -0.07
C PHE A 222 -17.11 6.52 0.93
N TRP A 223 -18.06 7.46 0.95
CA TRP A 223 -19.16 7.46 1.92
C TRP A 223 -20.04 6.21 1.89
N GLU A 224 -20.13 5.55 0.75
CA GLU A 224 -20.95 4.36 0.56
C GLU A 224 -20.23 3.06 0.92
N ILE A 225 -18.89 3.10 1.00
CA ILE A 225 -18.10 1.90 1.26
C ILE A 225 -17.45 1.87 2.64
N ILE A 226 -17.20 3.03 3.28
CA ILE A 226 -16.48 3.09 4.55
C ILE A 226 -16.73 4.38 5.36
N ASN A 227 -16.55 4.35 6.68
CA ASN A 227 -16.58 5.57 7.50
C ASN A 227 -15.20 6.23 7.51
N CYS A 228 -14.99 7.18 6.59
CA CYS A 228 -13.70 7.88 6.43
C CYS A 228 -13.15 8.53 7.70
N HIS A 229 -13.97 8.94 8.67
CA HIS A 229 -13.46 9.57 9.90
C HIS A 229 -12.91 8.54 10.90
N LYS A 230 -13.42 7.31 10.86
CA LYS A 230 -13.03 6.22 11.73
C LYS A 230 -11.93 5.39 11.06
N ASP A 231 -12.22 4.94 9.85
CA ASP A 231 -11.50 3.85 9.17
C ASP A 231 -10.36 4.35 8.26
N THR A 232 -9.81 5.52 8.60
CA THR A 232 -8.53 6.02 8.04
C THR A 232 -7.45 6.03 9.13
N PRO A 233 -6.95 4.86 9.58
CA PRO A 233 -5.97 4.78 10.65
C PRO A 233 -4.68 5.49 10.27
N THR A 234 -3.96 6.01 11.27
CA THR A 234 -2.68 6.69 10.99
C THR A 234 -1.55 5.68 10.87
N GLY A 235 -0.91 5.62 9.70
CA GLY A 235 0.22 4.73 9.48
C GLY A 235 1.44 5.02 10.37
N LEU A 236 2.14 3.96 10.78
CA LEU A 236 3.26 4.01 11.73
C LEU A 236 4.40 4.94 11.27
N LEU A 237 4.70 4.95 9.97
CA LEU A 237 5.79 5.73 9.39
C LEU A 237 5.52 7.23 9.55
N HIS A 238 4.35 7.69 9.10
CA HIS A 238 3.96 9.09 9.18
C HIS A 238 3.65 9.55 10.61
N PHE A 239 3.05 8.69 11.43
CA PHE A 239 2.73 8.94 12.83
C PHE A 239 4.00 9.05 13.70
N MET A 240 4.74 7.94 13.83
CA MET A 240 5.78 7.81 14.84
C MET A 240 7.09 8.43 14.36
N TYR A 241 7.63 7.97 13.23
CA TYR A 241 9.00 8.31 12.83
C TYR A 241 9.09 9.69 12.17
N LEU A 242 8.25 9.94 11.16
CA LEU A 242 8.18 11.25 10.49
C LEU A 242 7.27 12.25 11.22
N GLY A 243 6.69 11.85 12.35
CA GLY A 243 5.86 12.70 13.20
C GLY A 243 6.49 12.95 14.56
N LEU A 244 6.16 12.10 15.53
CA LEU A 244 6.56 12.31 16.93
C LEU A 244 8.09 12.41 17.08
N VAL A 245 8.82 11.42 16.56
CA VAL A 245 10.29 11.34 16.69
C VAL A 245 10.94 12.50 15.94
N LYS A 246 10.60 12.71 14.65
CA LYS A 246 11.18 13.80 13.86
C LYS A 246 10.96 15.16 14.51
N HIS A 247 9.73 15.48 14.93
CA HIS A 247 9.44 16.76 15.55
C HIS A 247 10.16 16.95 16.88
N LEU A 248 10.23 15.91 17.72
CA LEU A 248 10.96 15.97 18.98
C LEU A 248 12.46 16.17 18.75
N VAL A 249 13.07 15.39 17.85
CA VAL A 249 14.50 15.50 17.54
C VAL A 249 14.83 16.87 16.96
N GLN A 250 14.03 17.38 16.03
CA GLN A 250 14.20 18.75 15.49
C GLN A 250 14.16 19.77 16.62
N LEU A 251 13.16 19.70 17.52
CA LEU A 251 13.06 20.58 18.66
C LEU A 251 14.31 20.49 19.55
N CYS A 252 14.77 19.28 19.90
CA CYS A 252 15.97 19.06 20.70
C CYS A 252 17.20 19.73 20.06
N LEU A 253 17.38 19.59 18.74
CA LEU A 253 18.50 20.20 18.02
C LEU A 253 18.46 21.73 18.05
N THR A 254 17.27 22.36 18.08
CA THR A 254 17.17 23.82 18.25
C THR A 254 17.62 24.31 19.63
N LYS A 255 17.69 23.42 20.62
CA LYS A 255 18.12 23.75 21.99
C LYS A 255 19.63 23.55 22.23
N LEU A 256 20.34 23.05 21.22
CA LEU A 256 21.78 22.78 21.30
C LEU A 256 22.58 23.86 20.58
N SER A 257 23.75 24.21 21.12
CA SER A 257 24.73 25.04 20.43
C SER A 257 25.38 24.28 19.27
N GLU A 258 26.02 24.99 18.34
CA GLU A 258 26.76 24.36 17.23
C GLU A 258 27.88 23.43 17.74
N GLN A 259 28.57 23.82 18.81
CA GLN A 259 29.60 22.96 19.44
C GLN A 259 28.99 21.67 20.04
N GLN A 260 27.78 21.75 20.61
CA GLN A 260 27.08 20.56 21.10
C GLN A 260 26.64 19.67 19.92
N LYS A 261 26.15 20.25 18.83
CA LYS A 261 25.79 19.49 17.62
C LYS A 261 27.01 18.78 17.02
N GLU A 262 28.17 19.43 16.95
CA GLU A 262 29.41 18.80 16.49
C GLU A 262 29.80 17.59 17.36
N LYS A 263 29.74 17.74 18.69
CA LYS A 263 29.95 16.63 19.63
C LYS A 263 28.93 15.50 19.44
N LEU A 264 27.67 15.85 19.16
CA LEU A 264 26.61 14.90 18.88
C LEU A 264 26.92 14.06 17.64
N GLU A 265 27.42 14.70 16.57
CA GLU A 265 27.84 14.03 15.33
C GLU A 265 29.02 13.09 15.56
N LEU A 266 30.05 13.55 16.28
CA LEU A 266 31.22 12.74 16.62
C LEU A 266 30.84 11.52 17.47
N HIS A 267 30.01 11.72 18.50
CA HIS A 267 29.53 10.63 19.34
C HIS A 267 28.70 9.63 18.52
N LEU A 268 27.79 10.09 17.67
CA LEU A 268 26.99 9.21 16.82
C LEU A 268 27.85 8.39 15.85
N ASN A 269 28.92 8.98 15.31
CA ASN A 269 29.90 8.26 14.48
C ASN A 269 30.73 7.24 15.27
N SER A 270 30.88 7.40 16.58
CA SER A 270 31.63 6.47 17.42
C SER A 270 30.84 5.22 17.83
N LEU A 271 29.51 5.23 17.65
CA LEU A 271 28.66 4.10 18.01
C LEU A 271 28.84 2.94 17.02
N ASN A 272 28.94 1.71 17.55
CA ASN A 272 28.89 0.51 16.72
C ASN A 272 27.43 0.18 16.37
N LEU A 273 27.04 0.53 15.13
CA LEU A 273 25.69 0.30 14.62
C LEU A 273 25.63 -0.82 13.57
N THR A 274 26.62 -1.70 13.52
CA THR A 274 26.73 -2.75 12.48
C THR A 274 25.57 -3.74 12.48
N SER A 275 24.90 -3.95 13.62
CA SER A 275 23.71 -4.81 13.74
C SER A 275 22.43 -4.19 13.17
N PHE A 276 22.42 -2.88 12.84
CA PHE A 276 21.26 -2.23 12.24
C PHE A 276 21.24 -2.42 10.72
N PRO A 277 20.09 -2.76 10.12
CA PRO A 277 19.95 -2.86 8.66
C PRO A 277 20.26 -1.54 7.93
N TYR A 278 19.95 -0.41 8.58
CA TYR A 278 20.14 0.94 8.06
C TYR A 278 20.81 1.81 9.13
N PRO A 279 22.14 1.69 9.31
CA PRO A 279 22.86 2.43 10.34
C PRO A 279 22.86 3.94 10.02
N VAL A 280 22.58 4.75 11.04
CA VAL A 280 22.73 6.21 10.97
C VAL A 280 24.18 6.60 11.25
N ASN A 281 24.58 7.80 10.83
CA ASN A 281 25.90 8.36 11.12
C ASN A 281 25.77 9.83 11.50
N GLY A 282 26.87 10.49 11.87
CA GLY A 282 26.89 11.88 12.32
C GLY A 282 26.21 12.86 11.35
N LYS A 283 26.26 12.62 10.04
CA LYS A 283 25.54 13.45 9.05
C LYS A 283 24.02 13.47 9.29
N PHE A 284 23.48 12.56 10.09
CA PHE A 284 22.09 12.54 10.51
C PHE A 284 21.67 13.90 11.08
N ILE A 285 22.50 14.49 11.93
CA ILE A 285 22.24 15.78 12.60
C ILE A 285 22.20 16.92 11.58
N LYS A 286 23.24 17.06 10.76
CA LYS A 286 23.32 18.08 9.71
C LYS A 286 22.13 18.09 8.75
N TYR A 287 21.63 16.90 8.39
CA TYR A 287 20.60 16.75 7.35
C TYR A 287 19.23 16.32 7.92
N VAL A 288 18.97 16.57 9.20
CA VAL A 288 17.78 16.10 9.94
C VAL A 288 16.46 16.34 9.20
N ASP A 289 16.32 17.48 8.52
CA ASP A 289 15.08 17.83 7.82
C ASP A 289 14.78 16.93 6.62
N SER A 290 15.85 16.45 5.96
CA SER A 290 15.78 15.58 4.79
C SER A 290 15.85 14.08 5.11
N ARG A 291 15.93 13.73 6.40
CA ARG A 291 15.99 12.33 6.84
C ARG A 291 14.67 11.61 6.61
N GLN A 292 14.80 10.35 6.22
CA GLN A 292 13.69 9.46 5.94
C GLN A 292 13.25 8.74 7.22
N GLY A 293 12.05 8.16 7.23
CA GLY A 293 11.53 7.50 8.44
C GLY A 293 12.41 6.34 8.92
N LYS A 294 13.09 5.61 8.02
CA LYS A 294 14.08 4.59 8.38
C LYS A 294 15.23 5.15 9.22
N ASP A 295 15.68 6.37 8.94
CA ASP A 295 16.76 7.01 9.69
C ASP A 295 16.28 7.33 11.11
N PHE A 296 15.07 7.88 11.26
CA PHE A 296 14.46 8.16 12.56
C PHE A 296 14.15 6.89 13.35
N LYS A 297 13.73 5.80 12.70
CA LYS A 297 13.51 4.48 13.30
C LYS A 297 14.78 3.90 13.91
N THR A 298 15.92 4.03 13.22
CA THR A 298 17.22 3.64 13.79
C THR A 298 17.64 4.63 14.88
N TYR A 299 17.54 5.93 14.62
CA TYR A 299 18.04 6.96 15.53
C TYR A 299 17.35 6.95 16.89
N VAL A 300 16.01 6.79 16.96
CA VAL A 300 15.27 6.81 18.23
C VAL A 300 15.78 5.78 19.25
N GLN A 301 16.31 4.65 18.77
CA GLN A 301 16.85 3.58 19.63
C GLN A 301 18.17 3.96 20.32
N VAL A 302 18.93 4.89 19.74
CA VAL A 302 20.22 5.37 20.28
C VAL A 302 20.17 6.84 20.71
N ALA A 303 19.06 7.53 20.42
CA ALA A 303 18.90 8.97 20.61
C ALA A 303 19.08 9.39 22.07
N PHE A 304 18.62 8.57 23.02
CA PHE A 304 18.79 8.86 24.46
C PHE A 304 20.27 9.05 24.81
N PHE A 305 21.09 8.04 24.56
CA PHE A 305 22.52 8.07 24.87
C PHE A 305 23.26 9.16 24.10
N ASN A 306 22.90 9.36 22.83
CA ASN A 306 23.52 10.40 22.01
C ASN A 306 23.20 11.80 22.54
N MET A 307 21.95 12.08 22.89
CA MET A 307 21.52 13.39 23.38
C MET A 307 21.95 13.63 24.84
N GLU A 308 22.05 12.58 25.66
CA GLU A 308 22.58 12.66 27.02
C GLU A 308 24.07 13.06 27.00
N TYR A 309 24.85 12.53 26.07
CA TYR A 309 26.29 12.84 25.92
C TYR A 309 26.57 14.35 25.81
N VAL A 310 25.67 15.10 25.16
CA VAL A 310 25.77 16.56 25.00
C VAL A 310 25.03 17.34 26.09
N ARG A 311 24.55 16.64 27.13
CA ARG A 311 23.82 17.15 28.30
C ARG A 311 22.50 17.85 27.94
N LEU A 312 21.73 17.26 27.02
CA LEU A 312 20.38 17.76 26.73
C LEU A 312 19.51 17.74 28.01
N PRO A 313 18.67 18.76 28.27
CA PRO A 313 17.85 18.81 29.47
C PRO A 313 16.96 17.57 29.66
N MET A 314 16.84 17.12 30.91
CA MET A 314 16.18 15.86 31.29
C MET A 314 14.75 15.71 30.72
N LYS A 315 13.99 16.80 30.63
CA LYS A 315 12.63 16.78 30.07
C LYS A 315 12.58 16.22 28.63
N TYR A 316 13.57 16.56 27.81
CA TYR A 316 13.65 16.06 26.43
C TYR A 316 14.13 14.61 26.40
N LEU A 317 15.08 14.24 27.27
CA LEU A 317 15.54 12.85 27.40
C LEU A 317 14.39 11.92 27.85
N GLN A 318 13.53 12.37 28.76
CA GLN A 318 12.30 11.65 29.16
C GLN A 318 11.36 11.43 27.97
N ALA A 319 11.12 12.46 27.16
CA ALA A 319 10.28 12.34 25.96
C ALA A 319 10.90 11.40 24.90
N ILE A 320 12.22 11.46 24.70
CA ILE A 320 12.94 10.55 23.79
C ILE A 320 12.80 9.10 24.27
N SER A 321 13.01 8.87 25.57
CA SER A 321 12.87 7.54 26.18
C SER A 321 11.44 7.00 26.03
N ALA A 322 10.42 7.82 26.27
CA ALA A 322 9.02 7.44 26.09
C ALA A 322 8.72 7.01 24.63
N LEU A 323 9.22 7.74 23.63
CA LEU A 323 9.06 7.35 22.23
C LEU A 323 9.85 6.10 21.85
N ALA A 324 11.04 5.91 22.41
CA ALA A 324 11.83 4.69 22.20
C ALA A 324 11.13 3.45 22.77
N MET A 325 10.55 3.56 23.97
CA MET A 325 9.77 2.48 24.60
C MET A 325 8.49 2.19 23.82
N MET A 326 7.73 3.22 23.44
CA MET A 326 6.55 3.05 22.59
C MET A 326 6.90 2.36 21.27
N SER A 327 8.00 2.78 20.62
CA SER A 327 8.48 2.12 19.39
C SER A 327 8.82 0.66 19.66
N LYS A 328 9.49 0.34 20.78
CA LYS A 328 9.80 -1.04 21.14
C LYS A 328 8.51 -1.87 21.28
N HIS A 329 7.56 -1.43 22.09
CA HIS A 329 6.34 -2.18 22.39
C HIS A 329 5.44 -2.38 21.16
N ILE A 330 5.40 -1.41 20.23
CA ILE A 330 4.74 -1.59 18.92
C ILE A 330 5.41 -2.70 18.10
N HIS A 331 6.75 -2.71 18.02
CA HIS A 331 7.49 -3.70 17.23
C HIS A 331 7.56 -5.08 17.88
N THR A 332 7.41 -5.18 19.21
CA THR A 332 7.29 -6.46 19.92
C THR A 332 5.84 -6.93 20.02
N THR A 333 4.90 -6.23 19.38
CA THR A 333 3.45 -6.55 19.37
C THR A 333 2.90 -6.76 20.78
N GLU A 334 3.36 -5.95 21.72
CA GLU A 334 2.81 -5.99 23.08
C GLU A 334 1.34 -5.56 23.07
N GLY A 335 0.59 -6.02 24.08
CA GLY A 335 -0.84 -5.79 24.16
C GLY A 335 -1.21 -4.31 24.13
N THR A 336 -2.41 -4.01 23.64
CA THR A 336 -2.96 -2.66 23.50
C THR A 336 -2.86 -1.84 24.78
N GLU A 337 -2.98 -2.48 25.95
CA GLU A 337 -2.84 -1.84 27.26
C GLU A 337 -1.45 -1.23 27.50
N THR A 338 -0.39 -1.94 27.09
CA THR A 338 0.98 -1.41 27.23
C THR A 338 1.18 -0.19 26.33
N VAL A 339 0.72 -0.28 25.08
CA VAL A 339 0.81 0.84 24.12
C VAL A 339 0.00 2.04 24.61
N ASP A 340 -1.19 1.82 25.19
CA ASP A 340 -2.01 2.89 25.80
C ASP A 340 -1.26 3.58 26.95
N LYS A 341 -0.59 2.81 27.80
CA LYS A 341 0.24 3.36 28.88
C LYS A 341 1.40 4.21 28.34
N ASP A 342 2.08 3.76 27.28
CA ASP A 342 3.15 4.54 26.66
C ASP A 342 2.64 5.86 26.06
N ILE A 343 1.48 5.82 25.40
CA ILE A 343 0.84 7.00 24.83
C ILE A 343 0.50 8.00 25.94
N LYS A 344 -0.17 7.53 26.99
CA LYS A 344 -0.55 8.38 28.14
C LYS A 344 0.70 8.99 28.80
N ASN A 345 1.75 8.21 28.99
CA ASN A 345 3.02 8.71 29.53
C ASN A 345 3.66 9.78 28.62
N TYR A 346 3.75 9.52 27.31
CA TYR A 346 4.28 10.50 26.37
C TYR A 346 3.45 11.79 26.36
N ILE A 347 2.12 11.70 26.32
CA ILE A 347 1.21 12.85 26.32
C ILE A 347 1.34 13.66 27.61
N ALA A 348 1.47 13.02 28.78
CA ALA A 348 1.71 13.71 30.05
C ALA A 348 3.01 14.52 30.00
N ILE A 349 4.10 13.93 29.49
CA ILE A 349 5.39 14.63 29.33
C ILE A 349 5.24 15.84 28.39
N ILE A 350 4.54 15.69 27.27
CA ILE A 350 4.33 16.80 26.32
C ILE A 350 3.52 17.93 26.96
N LYS A 351 2.38 17.61 27.59
CA LYS A 351 1.51 18.60 28.24
C LYS A 351 2.24 19.39 29.33
N GLU A 352 2.97 18.71 30.20
CA GLU A 352 3.58 19.33 31.37
C GLU A 352 4.92 20.01 31.08
N LYS A 353 5.74 19.44 30.18
CA LYS A 353 7.16 19.80 30.07
C LYS A 353 7.59 20.31 28.71
N ILE A 354 6.86 19.97 27.63
CA ILE A 354 7.21 20.30 26.24
C ILE A 354 5.96 20.75 25.45
N PRO A 355 5.24 21.79 25.91
CA PRO A 355 4.00 22.22 25.29
C PRO A 355 4.17 22.72 23.84
N GLU A 356 5.40 23.01 23.40
CA GLU A 356 5.72 23.37 22.01
C GLU A 356 5.29 22.29 21.00
N LEU A 357 5.19 21.03 21.44
CA LEU A 357 4.77 19.90 20.60
C LEU A 357 3.26 19.61 20.68
N SER A 358 2.53 20.22 21.62
CA SER A 358 1.07 20.00 21.77
C SER A 358 0.27 20.49 20.56
N SER A 359 0.74 21.56 19.90
CA SER A 359 0.10 22.12 18.70
C SER A 359 0.33 21.31 17.43
N LYS A 360 1.21 20.31 17.46
CA LYS A 360 1.52 19.49 16.28
C LYS A 360 0.40 18.50 16.06
N LYS A 361 -0.22 18.56 14.88
CA LYS A 361 -1.30 17.65 14.47
C LYS A 361 -0.97 16.17 14.64
N LYS A 362 0.27 15.77 14.33
CA LYS A 362 0.73 14.38 14.50
C LYS A 362 0.81 13.96 15.97
N THR A 363 1.05 14.89 16.90
CA THR A 363 0.95 14.62 18.34
C THR A 363 -0.49 14.36 18.75
N HIS A 364 -1.46 15.08 18.17
CA HIS A 364 -2.88 14.82 18.43
C HIS A 364 -3.34 13.45 17.92
N LEU A 365 -2.68 12.83 16.93
CA LEU A 365 -3.05 11.50 16.46
C LEU A 365 -2.85 10.41 17.53
N CYS A 366 -2.03 10.65 18.56
CA CYS A 366 -1.96 9.81 19.76
C CYS A 366 -3.33 9.60 20.41
N MET A 367 -4.23 10.58 20.32
CA MET A 367 -5.56 10.55 20.93
C MET A 367 -6.53 9.59 20.22
N HIS A 368 -6.17 9.12 19.02
CA HIS A 368 -6.97 8.20 18.22
C HIS A 368 -6.32 6.83 18.06
N LEU A 369 -5.04 6.68 18.45
CA LEU A 369 -4.28 5.50 18.12
C LEU A 369 -4.82 4.21 18.77
N ILE A 370 -5.32 4.30 20.00
CA ILE A 370 -5.91 3.14 20.66
C ILE A 370 -7.22 2.73 20.01
N ASP A 371 -8.02 3.68 19.52
CA ASP A 371 -9.23 3.38 18.76
C ASP A 371 -8.85 2.71 17.42
N ASP A 372 -7.83 3.24 16.73
CA ASP A 372 -7.29 2.65 15.49
C ASP A 372 -6.78 1.22 15.73
N ILE A 373 -6.11 0.95 16.86
CA ILE A 373 -5.63 -0.41 17.20
C ILE A 373 -6.77 -1.38 17.47
N LYS A 374 -7.78 -0.93 18.21
CA LYS A 374 -8.94 -1.78 18.54
C LYS A 374 -9.74 -2.15 17.31
N GLU A 375 -9.85 -1.24 16.36
CA GLU A 375 -10.64 -1.44 15.15
C GLU A 375 -9.89 -2.21 14.06
N HIS A 376 -8.63 -1.86 13.79
CA HIS A 376 -7.89 -2.33 12.62
C HIS A 376 -6.70 -3.23 12.97
N GLY A 377 -6.52 -3.54 14.26
CA GLY A 377 -5.43 -4.35 14.76
C GLY A 377 -4.12 -3.59 14.97
N CYS A 378 -2.99 -4.29 15.06
CA CYS A 378 -1.72 -3.64 15.41
C CYS A 378 -1.27 -2.65 14.31
N LEU A 379 -0.56 -1.57 14.67
CA LEU A 379 -0.02 -0.57 13.70
C LEU A 379 0.80 -1.19 12.56
N LEU A 380 1.40 -2.36 12.80
CA LEU A 380 2.17 -3.07 11.80
C LEU A 380 1.30 -3.68 10.69
N GLU A 381 0.02 -3.93 10.96
CA GLU A 381 -0.94 -4.56 10.03
C GLU A 381 -1.45 -3.58 8.96
N TYR A 382 -1.42 -2.28 9.23
CA TYR A 382 -1.71 -1.20 8.29
C TYR A 382 -0.48 -0.30 8.07
N SER A 383 0.72 -0.89 8.14
CA SER A 383 1.96 -0.15 7.91
C SER A 383 2.12 0.28 6.45
N GLU A 384 2.67 1.48 6.30
CA GLU A 384 2.86 2.19 5.04
C GLU A 384 4.12 1.76 4.28
N ASP A 385 5.03 1.05 4.95
CA ASP A 385 6.37 0.76 4.44
C ASP A 385 6.37 -0.01 3.11
N ALA A 386 5.39 -0.90 2.88
CA ALA A 386 5.31 -1.70 1.66
C ALA A 386 4.85 -0.85 0.47
N PHE A 387 3.87 0.04 0.66
CA PHE A 387 3.40 0.92 -0.40
C PHE A 387 4.48 1.93 -0.80
N GLU A 388 5.20 2.49 0.19
CA GLU A 388 6.24 3.49 -0.07
C GLU A 388 7.42 2.91 -0.85
N LYS A 389 7.73 1.63 -0.63
CA LYS A 389 8.69 0.90 -1.47
C LYS A 389 8.17 0.72 -2.89
N ASN A 390 6.88 0.42 -3.04
CA ASN A 390 6.27 0.23 -4.35
C ASN A 390 6.27 1.51 -5.20
N HIS A 391 6.29 2.70 -4.58
CA HIS A 391 6.54 3.96 -5.29
C HIS A 391 7.87 3.98 -6.05
N GLY A 392 8.89 3.27 -5.57
CA GLY A 392 10.14 3.11 -6.31
C GLY A 392 9.95 2.33 -7.63
N LEU A 393 9.10 1.30 -7.61
CA LEU A 393 8.78 0.49 -8.79
C LEU A 393 7.96 1.30 -9.80
N ILE A 394 6.94 2.03 -9.33
CA ILE A 394 6.14 2.93 -10.18
C ILE A 394 7.04 3.97 -10.86
N ARG A 395 7.94 4.62 -10.12
CA ARG A 395 8.88 5.59 -10.70
C ARG A 395 9.85 4.96 -11.71
N SER A 396 10.29 3.73 -11.46
CA SER A 396 11.18 3.00 -12.37
C SER A 396 10.47 2.66 -13.68
N GLU A 397 9.19 2.31 -13.61
CA GLU A 397 8.35 2.03 -14.77
C GLU A 397 8.13 3.28 -15.63
N ILE A 398 7.83 4.43 -15.01
CA ILE A 398 7.74 5.71 -15.74
C ILE A 398 9.04 6.05 -16.47
N PHE A 399 10.19 5.72 -15.87
CA PHE A 399 11.51 6.06 -16.42
C PHE A 399 11.80 5.35 -17.75
N ILE A 400 11.36 4.11 -17.91
CA ILE A 400 11.65 3.29 -19.09
C ILE A 400 10.67 3.53 -20.26
N GLN A 401 9.58 4.26 -20.02
CA GLN A 401 8.56 4.56 -21.03
C GLN A 401 8.91 5.80 -21.87
N ASN A 402 8.29 5.93 -23.04
CA ASN A 402 8.39 7.13 -23.90
C ASN A 402 7.66 8.36 -23.32
N GLN A 403 6.91 8.18 -22.23
CA GLN A 403 6.24 9.21 -21.45
C GLN A 403 5.09 9.98 -22.16
N LEU A 404 4.61 9.50 -23.31
CA LEU A 404 3.47 10.13 -24.01
C LEU A 404 2.13 9.82 -23.33
N ALA A 405 1.97 8.61 -22.80
CA ALA A 405 0.77 8.13 -22.11
C ALA A 405 1.11 7.49 -20.75
N LYS A 406 1.94 8.18 -19.94
CA LYS A 406 2.51 7.70 -18.65
C LYS A 406 1.51 6.92 -17.79
N SER A 407 0.35 7.51 -17.51
CA SER A 407 -0.67 6.94 -16.65
C SER A 407 -1.22 5.61 -17.18
N ARG A 408 -1.62 5.57 -18.46
CA ARG A 408 -2.13 4.37 -19.13
C ARG A 408 -1.06 3.29 -19.21
N ASP A 409 0.14 3.64 -19.65
CA ASP A 409 1.20 2.68 -19.92
C ASP A 409 1.71 2.05 -18.61
N THR A 410 1.81 2.86 -17.54
CA THR A 410 2.11 2.36 -16.18
C THR A 410 1.03 1.39 -15.70
N ALA A 411 -0.25 1.76 -15.77
CA ALA A 411 -1.34 0.88 -15.35
C ALA A 411 -1.36 -0.44 -16.13
N ALA A 412 -1.18 -0.38 -17.46
CA ALA A 412 -1.11 -1.55 -18.32
C ALA A 412 0.07 -2.47 -17.95
N GLN A 413 1.24 -1.91 -17.64
CA GLN A 413 2.40 -2.72 -17.26
C GLN A 413 2.19 -3.43 -15.91
N PHE A 414 1.66 -2.73 -14.90
CA PHE A 414 1.35 -3.37 -13.61
C PHE A 414 0.28 -4.47 -13.77
N SER A 415 -0.73 -4.26 -14.61
CA SER A 415 -1.73 -5.28 -14.93
C SER A 415 -1.10 -6.51 -15.58
N ARG A 416 -0.23 -6.32 -16.59
CA ARG A 416 0.49 -7.42 -17.24
C ARG A 416 1.38 -8.18 -16.26
N ASN A 417 2.10 -7.48 -15.39
CA ASN A 417 2.95 -8.11 -14.38
C ASN A 417 2.13 -8.95 -13.40
N ALA A 418 0.97 -8.48 -12.96
CA ALA A 418 0.07 -9.22 -12.08
C ALA A 418 -0.47 -10.50 -12.76
N ILE A 419 -0.90 -10.41 -14.02
CA ILE A 419 -1.37 -11.57 -14.80
C ILE A 419 -0.25 -12.57 -15.01
N LEU A 420 0.94 -12.10 -15.40
CA LEU A 420 2.12 -12.94 -15.59
C LEU A 420 2.47 -13.68 -14.29
N GLU A 421 2.45 -12.97 -13.16
CA GLU A 421 2.71 -13.55 -11.85
C GLU A 421 1.72 -14.67 -11.51
N HIS A 422 0.43 -14.41 -11.72
CA HIS A 422 -0.65 -15.35 -11.46
C HIS A 422 -0.45 -16.63 -12.29
N ILE A 423 -0.28 -16.51 -13.61
CA ILE A 423 -0.11 -17.65 -14.53
C ILE A 423 1.14 -18.46 -14.18
N ILE A 424 2.30 -17.80 -14.07
CA ILE A 424 3.57 -18.47 -13.84
C ILE A 424 3.63 -19.12 -12.45
N SER A 425 2.91 -18.58 -11.47
CA SER A 425 2.82 -19.19 -10.14
C SER A 425 1.91 -20.42 -10.06
N GLY A 426 1.19 -20.76 -11.14
CA GLY A 426 0.20 -21.83 -11.14
C GLY A 426 -1.19 -21.40 -10.67
N GLY A 427 -1.47 -20.11 -10.70
CA GLY A 427 -2.80 -19.57 -10.42
C GLY A 427 -3.84 -20.07 -11.43
N TYR A 428 -5.04 -20.35 -10.94
CA TYR A 428 -6.16 -20.77 -11.76
C TYR A 428 -6.84 -19.56 -12.42
N PHE A 429 -7.19 -19.69 -13.69
CA PHE A 429 -7.96 -18.70 -14.43
C PHE A 429 -9.01 -19.38 -15.29
N LEU A 430 -10.05 -18.65 -15.64
CA LEU A 430 -11.20 -19.18 -16.37
C LEU A 430 -10.92 -19.14 -17.88
N ASP A 431 -11.02 -20.29 -18.54
CA ASP A 431 -11.01 -20.42 -20.00
C ASP A 431 -12.17 -21.30 -20.44
N ASN A 432 -13.03 -20.78 -21.33
CA ASN A 432 -14.22 -21.49 -21.81
C ASN A 432 -15.08 -22.13 -20.68
N ASN A 433 -15.32 -21.39 -19.59
CA ASN A 433 -16.00 -21.83 -18.36
C ASN A 433 -15.31 -22.94 -17.57
N ASN A 434 -14.07 -23.30 -17.91
CA ASN A 434 -13.25 -24.25 -17.17
C ASN A 434 -12.12 -23.53 -16.44
N TRP A 435 -11.90 -23.89 -15.18
CA TRP A 435 -10.75 -23.41 -14.44
C TRP A 435 -9.51 -24.18 -14.87
N ILE A 436 -8.60 -23.48 -15.54
CA ILE A 436 -7.33 -24.03 -16.00
C ILE A 436 -6.17 -23.34 -15.29
N GLN A 437 -5.00 -23.95 -15.35
CA GLN A 437 -3.75 -23.40 -14.83
C GLN A 437 -2.64 -23.67 -15.85
N ALA A 438 -1.55 -22.90 -15.75
CA ALA A 438 -0.38 -23.13 -16.59
C ALA A 438 0.20 -24.55 -16.38
N SER A 439 0.84 -25.12 -17.40
CA SER A 439 1.46 -26.43 -17.32
C SER A 439 2.57 -26.47 -16.26
N GLN A 440 2.90 -27.68 -15.78
CA GLN A 440 3.97 -27.85 -14.79
C GLN A 440 5.33 -27.34 -15.31
N GLN A 441 5.56 -27.36 -16.62
CA GLN A 441 6.77 -26.81 -17.24
C GLN A 441 6.84 -25.29 -17.08
N VAL A 442 5.74 -24.57 -17.36
CA VAL A 442 5.65 -23.11 -17.17
C VAL A 442 5.81 -22.75 -15.69
N GLN A 443 5.16 -23.50 -14.80
CA GLN A 443 5.31 -23.29 -13.36
C GLN A 443 6.74 -23.53 -12.87
N SER A 444 7.42 -24.53 -13.42
CA SER A 444 8.82 -24.84 -13.10
C SER A 444 9.76 -23.75 -13.59
N PHE A 445 9.51 -23.21 -14.80
CA PHE A 445 10.23 -22.04 -15.32
C PHE A 445 10.05 -20.82 -14.41
N GLY A 446 8.85 -20.62 -13.88
CA GLY A 446 8.57 -19.59 -12.88
C GLY A 446 9.40 -19.61 -11.62
N ARG A 447 9.85 -20.80 -11.22
CA ARG A 447 10.68 -21.03 -10.03
C ARG A 447 12.18 -20.88 -10.31
N VAL A 448 12.57 -20.59 -11.54
CA VAL A 448 13.97 -20.29 -11.85
C VAL A 448 14.34 -18.98 -11.17
N ASN A 449 15.44 -18.97 -10.41
CA ASN A 449 15.86 -17.83 -9.58
C ASN A 449 15.86 -16.48 -10.32
N ILE A 450 16.27 -16.45 -11.59
CA ILE A 450 16.25 -15.21 -12.39
C ILE A 450 14.82 -14.71 -12.64
N VAL A 451 13.88 -15.62 -12.89
CA VAL A 451 12.45 -15.31 -13.08
C VAL A 451 11.84 -14.90 -11.74
N GLU A 452 12.14 -15.62 -10.66
CA GLU A 452 11.70 -15.21 -9.32
C GLU A 452 12.21 -13.83 -8.94
N LYS A 453 13.48 -13.50 -9.23
CA LYS A 453 14.02 -12.15 -9.02
C LYS A 453 13.35 -11.10 -9.89
N PHE A 454 13.10 -11.41 -11.17
CA PHE A 454 12.36 -10.53 -12.07
C PHE A 454 10.95 -10.24 -11.55
N MET A 455 10.26 -11.26 -11.02
CA MET A 455 8.93 -11.15 -10.40
C MET A 455 8.96 -10.59 -8.96
N GLY A 456 10.12 -10.21 -8.42
CA GLY A 456 10.24 -9.71 -7.05
C GLY A 456 10.03 -10.76 -5.95
N LYS A 457 10.14 -12.05 -6.27
CA LYS A 457 10.00 -13.22 -5.38
C LYS A 457 11.33 -13.76 -4.82
N GLY A 458 12.46 -13.30 -5.33
CA GLY A 458 13.77 -13.76 -4.86
C GLY A 458 14.02 -13.37 -3.39
N ASN A 459 14.60 -14.29 -2.60
CA ASN A 459 15.14 -13.93 -1.29
C ASN A 459 16.12 -12.76 -1.47
N GLU A 460 15.85 -11.63 -0.81
CA GLU A 460 16.79 -10.50 -0.72
C GLU A 460 18.10 -10.99 -0.09
N THR A 461 19.00 -11.53 -0.89
CA THR A 461 20.39 -11.64 -0.50
C THR A 461 20.91 -10.22 -0.49
N LYS A 462 21.05 -9.66 0.72
CA LYS A 462 21.76 -8.39 0.99
C LYS A 462 23.25 -8.54 0.64
N GLY A 463 23.54 -8.79 -0.64
CA GLY A 463 24.88 -8.59 -1.18
C GLY A 463 25.11 -7.10 -1.32
N LYS A 464 26.20 -6.60 -0.77
CA LYS A 464 26.73 -5.27 -1.12
C LYS A 464 26.99 -5.25 -2.63
N PHE A 465 26.05 -4.77 -3.42
CA PHE A 465 26.37 -4.31 -4.76
C PHE A 465 26.97 -2.92 -4.60
N THR A 466 28.30 -2.87 -4.66
CA THR A 466 29.01 -1.62 -4.90
C THR A 466 28.64 -1.21 -6.32
N LEU A 467 27.71 -0.27 -6.47
CA LEU A 467 27.62 0.51 -7.69
C LEU A 467 28.94 1.27 -7.81
N SER A 468 29.90 0.71 -8.54
CA SER A 468 31.00 1.50 -9.06
C SER A 468 30.37 2.65 -9.84
N LYS A 469 30.73 3.88 -9.49
CA LYS A 469 30.44 5.03 -10.33
C LYS A 469 30.85 4.66 -11.75
N LEU A 470 29.94 4.80 -12.71
CA LEU A 470 30.30 4.85 -14.12
C LEU A 470 31.27 6.03 -14.27
N GLU A 471 32.56 5.72 -14.37
CA GLU A 471 33.54 6.68 -14.86
C GLU A 471 33.20 6.95 -16.32
N LYS A 472 33.04 8.25 -16.65
CA LYS A 472 33.02 8.68 -18.04
C LYS A 472 34.36 8.24 -18.65
N LYS A 473 34.33 7.23 -19.52
CA LYS A 473 35.48 6.96 -20.38
C LYS A 473 35.47 7.98 -21.51
N ASP A 474 36.57 8.71 -21.59
CA ASP A 474 36.93 9.55 -22.72
C ASP A 474 37.02 8.74 -24.01
N ASN A 475 36.76 9.43 -25.11
CA ASN A 475 36.74 8.97 -26.50
C ASN A 475 37.83 7.94 -26.83
N LEU A 476 37.42 6.74 -27.22
CA LEU A 476 38.21 5.83 -28.05
C LEU A 476 37.31 5.29 -29.17
N GLN A 477 37.68 5.67 -30.40
CA GLN A 477 37.33 4.96 -31.62
C GLN A 477 37.94 3.55 -31.54
N ASP A 478 37.12 2.51 -31.67
CA ASP A 478 37.40 1.35 -32.52
C ASP A 478 36.28 0.30 -32.35
N ASP A 479 35.96 -0.33 -33.48
CA ASP A 479 34.90 -1.29 -33.72
C ASP A 479 34.93 -2.47 -32.75
N HIS A 480 33.84 -2.68 -32.00
CA HIS A 480 33.26 -3.96 -31.56
C HIS A 480 32.09 -3.68 -30.61
N VAL A 481 30.90 -3.42 -31.18
CA VAL A 481 29.66 -3.24 -30.41
C VAL A 481 29.11 -4.62 -30.02
N LEU A 482 29.17 -4.98 -28.74
CA LEU A 482 28.30 -6.00 -28.16
C LEU A 482 26.96 -5.34 -27.84
N ASN A 483 25.98 -5.52 -28.73
CA ASN A 483 24.59 -5.10 -28.52
C ASN A 483 23.91 -6.03 -27.52
N TYR A 484 23.47 -5.48 -26.39
CA TYR A 484 22.55 -6.16 -25.48
C TYR A 484 21.11 -5.99 -25.99
N SER A 485 20.50 -7.12 -26.38
CA SER A 485 19.06 -7.42 -26.48
C SER A 485 18.12 -6.23 -26.76
N GLU A 486 17.79 -6.00 -28.03
CA GLU A 486 16.58 -5.27 -28.43
C GLU A 486 15.36 -6.18 -28.33
N ILE A 487 14.29 -5.72 -27.67
CA ILE A 487 12.96 -6.29 -27.79
C ILE A 487 12.24 -5.48 -28.86
N VAL A 488 12.03 -6.07 -30.05
CA VAL A 488 11.28 -5.43 -31.14
C VAL A 488 9.82 -5.89 -31.03
N PHE A 489 8.92 -4.97 -30.66
CA PHE A 489 7.47 -5.22 -30.74
C PHE A 489 6.96 -4.80 -32.12
N SER A 490 6.59 -5.77 -32.97
CA SER A 490 5.81 -5.51 -34.20
C SER A 490 4.32 -5.60 -33.88
N PRO A 491 3.45 -4.68 -34.34
CA PRO A 491 2.03 -4.64 -33.98
C PRO A 491 1.16 -5.81 -34.50
N SER A 492 1.71 -6.77 -35.25
CA SER A 492 0.89 -7.75 -35.99
C SER A 492 1.32 -9.22 -35.90
N GLU A 493 2.28 -9.61 -35.05
CA GLU A 493 2.66 -11.02 -34.87
C GLU A 493 2.97 -11.36 -33.41
N SER A 494 2.73 -12.62 -33.02
CA SER A 494 2.97 -13.15 -31.67
C SER A 494 4.42 -12.92 -31.20
N PRO A 495 4.65 -12.60 -29.92
CA PRO A 495 5.99 -12.30 -29.42
C PRO A 495 6.91 -13.53 -29.49
N ARG A 496 8.07 -13.39 -30.15
CA ARG A 496 9.13 -14.41 -30.19
C ARG A 496 10.28 -14.05 -29.26
N PHE A 497 10.75 -15.02 -28.47
CA PHE A 497 11.98 -14.90 -27.69
C PHE A 497 13.16 -15.44 -28.50
N VAL A 498 14.23 -14.66 -28.62
CA VAL A 498 15.50 -15.12 -29.21
C VAL A 498 16.53 -15.21 -28.08
N ILE A 499 17.04 -16.41 -27.83
CA ILE A 499 18.14 -16.64 -26.88
C ILE A 499 19.36 -17.05 -27.69
N HIS A 500 20.42 -16.23 -27.68
CA HIS A 500 21.70 -16.63 -28.24
C HIS A 500 22.48 -17.46 -27.22
N GLY A 501 22.55 -18.77 -27.44
CA GLY A 501 23.46 -19.65 -26.71
C GLY A 501 24.91 -19.43 -27.14
N SER A 502 25.85 -19.67 -26.23
CA SER A 502 27.31 -19.47 -26.42
C SER A 502 27.97 -20.33 -27.51
N ASN A 503 27.20 -21.12 -28.27
CA ASN A 503 27.68 -22.04 -29.30
C ASN A 503 27.04 -21.79 -30.70
N ASN A 504 26.71 -20.55 -31.06
CA ASN A 504 26.27 -20.13 -32.41
C ASN A 504 25.15 -20.98 -33.07
N LYS A 505 24.35 -21.70 -32.27
CA LYS A 505 23.09 -22.30 -32.73
C LYS A 505 21.93 -21.51 -32.14
N THR A 506 21.14 -20.92 -33.02
CA THR A 506 19.88 -20.25 -32.69
C THR A 506 18.79 -21.32 -32.63
N GLU A 507 18.17 -21.50 -31.45
CA GLU A 507 16.97 -22.31 -31.31
C GLU A 507 15.78 -21.39 -31.06
N TYR A 508 14.68 -21.63 -31.79
CA TYR A 508 13.43 -20.88 -31.67
C TYR A 508 12.46 -21.65 -30.77
N ALA A 509 11.90 -20.99 -29.77
CA ALA A 509 10.77 -21.52 -29.00
C ALA A 509 9.57 -20.61 -29.24
N ASP A 510 8.58 -21.11 -29.99
CA ASP A 510 7.29 -20.45 -30.15
C ASP A 510 6.46 -20.68 -28.88
N VAL A 511 6.06 -19.60 -28.21
CA VAL A 511 5.05 -19.63 -27.13
C VAL A 511 3.82 -18.90 -27.66
N ASP A 512 2.81 -19.66 -28.09
CA ASP A 512 1.53 -19.10 -28.51
C ASP A 512 0.73 -18.65 -27.28
N LEU A 513 0.67 -17.34 -27.05
CA LEU A 513 -0.10 -16.67 -25.99
C LEU A 513 -1.28 -15.88 -26.58
N SER A 514 -1.96 -16.40 -27.59
CA SER A 514 -3.17 -15.78 -28.15
C SER A 514 -4.39 -15.88 -27.23
N LEU A 515 -4.37 -15.22 -26.07
CA LEU A 515 -5.60 -14.84 -25.36
C LEU A 515 -6.22 -13.65 -26.08
N LYS A 516 -7.12 -13.92 -27.02
CA LYS A 516 -8.03 -12.88 -27.55
C LYS A 516 -8.96 -12.45 -26.41
N ALA A 517 -8.58 -11.38 -25.72
CA ALA A 517 -9.52 -10.63 -24.90
C ALA A 517 -10.66 -10.16 -25.82
N VAL A 518 -11.88 -10.62 -25.55
CA VAL A 518 -13.09 -10.08 -26.16
C VAL A 518 -13.24 -8.65 -25.65
N ALA A 519 -12.76 -7.69 -26.43
CA ALA A 519 -13.17 -6.31 -26.29
C ALA A 519 -14.62 -6.24 -26.74
N LEU A 520 -15.55 -6.09 -25.79
CA LEU A 520 -16.90 -5.64 -26.12
C LEU A 520 -16.78 -4.21 -26.65
N PRO A 521 -17.25 -3.91 -27.87
CA PRO A 521 -17.22 -2.54 -28.37
C PRO A 521 -18.22 -1.68 -27.60
N TYR A 522 -17.72 -0.55 -27.11
CA TYR A 522 -18.51 0.59 -26.64
C TYR A 522 -19.06 1.27 -27.90
N THR A 523 -20.39 1.25 -28.09
CA THR A 523 -21.05 2.01 -29.15
C THR A 523 -21.53 3.35 -28.59
N ASP A 524 -20.90 4.43 -29.03
CA ASP A 524 -21.48 5.77 -28.95
C ASP A 524 -22.56 5.88 -30.04
N ASP A 525 -23.79 6.22 -29.64
CA ASP A 525 -24.85 6.63 -30.56
C ASP A 525 -24.53 8.01 -31.14
N GLU A 526 -24.48 8.13 -32.47
CA GLU A 526 -25.04 9.28 -33.21
C GLU A 526 -25.16 8.96 -34.72
N SER A 527 -26.41 8.68 -35.14
CA SER A 527 -27.05 8.90 -36.46
C SER A 527 -26.27 8.72 -37.79
N SER A 528 -26.71 7.77 -38.63
CA SER A 528 -27.41 8.02 -39.93
C SER A 528 -27.50 6.76 -40.81
N ASP A 529 -28.75 6.47 -41.23
CA ASP A 529 -29.26 5.83 -42.45
C ASP A 529 -28.65 4.53 -43.06
N ASP A 530 -29.57 3.57 -43.20
CA ASP A 530 -29.84 2.66 -44.33
C ASP A 530 -29.01 1.39 -44.65
N ASN A 531 -29.79 0.30 -44.76
CA ASN A 531 -29.68 -0.89 -45.63
C ASN A 531 -28.90 -2.15 -45.18
N THR A 532 -29.69 -3.13 -44.71
CA THR A 532 -29.81 -4.55 -45.15
C THR A 532 -28.58 -5.44 -45.45
N SER A 533 -28.68 -6.64 -44.87
CA SER A 533 -28.36 -8.01 -45.36
C SER A 533 -26.92 -8.57 -45.30
N ASP A 534 -26.89 -9.81 -44.78
CA ASP A 534 -25.98 -10.94 -45.03
C ASP A 534 -24.54 -10.90 -44.52
N PHE A 535 -24.22 -11.76 -43.55
CA PHE A 535 -22.94 -12.46 -43.43
C PHE A 535 -23.12 -13.78 -42.65
N ASP A 536 -23.61 -14.81 -43.36
CA ASP A 536 -23.14 -16.18 -43.18
C ASP A 536 -21.68 -16.29 -43.70
N ASP A 537 -20.97 -17.35 -43.31
CA ASP A 537 -19.60 -17.75 -43.69
C ASP A 537 -18.42 -17.23 -42.85
N VAL A 538 -18.15 -17.91 -41.72
CA VAL A 538 -16.77 -18.15 -41.25
C VAL A 538 -16.63 -19.61 -40.78
N ALA A 539 -16.85 -20.56 -41.69
CA ALA A 539 -16.52 -21.97 -41.51
C ALA A 539 -15.48 -22.40 -42.56
N SER A 540 -14.20 -22.09 -42.32
CA SER A 540 -13.05 -22.75 -42.94
C SER A 540 -11.77 -22.23 -42.27
N TRP A 541 -10.61 -22.87 -42.54
CA TRP A 541 -9.25 -22.51 -42.06
C TRP A 541 -8.95 -23.01 -40.61
N VAL A 542 -8.13 -24.02 -40.30
CA VAL A 542 -7.16 -24.90 -40.99
C VAL A 542 -7.01 -26.18 -40.16
N LYS A 543 -6.96 -27.37 -40.79
CA LYS A 543 -6.57 -28.65 -40.16
C LYS A 543 -5.03 -28.74 -40.07
N PRO A 544 -4.42 -29.21 -38.96
CA PRO A 544 -2.99 -29.47 -38.93
C PRO A 544 -2.66 -30.83 -39.56
N LYS A 545 -1.72 -30.84 -40.51
CA LYS A 545 -1.02 -32.03 -41.02
C LYS A 545 0.28 -32.17 -40.21
N VAL A 546 0.45 -33.33 -39.59
CA VAL A 546 1.68 -33.75 -38.91
C VAL A 546 2.48 -34.60 -39.89
N GLU A 547 3.74 -34.24 -40.15
CA GLU A 547 4.76 -35.17 -40.63
C GLU A 547 6.03 -34.96 -39.79
N ILE A 548 6.57 -36.08 -39.34
CA ILE A 548 7.71 -36.24 -38.43
C ILE A 548 8.93 -36.58 -39.30
N GLU A 549 10.05 -35.89 -39.08
CA GLU A 549 11.40 -36.46 -39.17
C GLU A 549 12.22 -36.04 -37.97
#